data_AF-A0AA88L3D8-F1
#
_entry.id   AF-A0AA88L3D8-F1
#
_cell.length_a   1.000
_cell.length_b   1.000
_cell.length_c   1.000
_cell.angle_alpha   90.00
_cell.angle_beta   90.00
_cell.angle_gamma   90.00
#
_symmetry.space_group_name_H-M   'P 1'
#
loop_
_entity.id
_entity.type
_entity.pdbx_description
1 polymer ?
#
loop_
_entity_poly.entity_id
_entity_poly.type
_entity_poly.pdbx_seq_one_letter_code
_entity_poly.pdbx_strand_id
1 'polypeptide(L)' 'VIDRRIRELSCESVIFPLGVSAEVLKQEKYKAIIISGGPGSVNSPDAPTCDPNIFRLGLPIL' A
#
# COMPACT_ATOMS: atom_id res chain seq x y z
N VAL A 1 10.55 4.10 7.14
CA VAL A 1 11.06 2.89 7.85
C VAL A 1 10.81 1.63 7.04
N ILE A 2 9.57 1.36 6.60
CA ILE A 2 9.20 0.16 5.84
C ILE A 2 10.07 -0.01 4.58
N ASP A 3 10.17 1.00 3.71
CA ASP A 3 11.02 0.95 2.49
C ASP A 3 12.46 0.53 2.79
N ARG A 4 13.09 1.14 3.81
CA ARG A 4 14.45 0.75 4.23
C ARG A 4 14.53 -0.73 4.62
N ARG A 5 13.56 -1.24 5.40
CA ARG A 5 13.54 -2.65 5.82
C ARG A 5 13.36 -3.61 4.64
N ILE A 6 12.55 -3.24 3.64
CA ILE A 6 12.39 -4.05 2.42
C ILE A 6 13.67 -4.05 1.59
N ARG A 7 14.34 -2.90 1.45
CA ARG A 7 15.64 -2.81 0.76
C ARG A 7 16.75 -3.59 1.48
N GLU A 8 16.76 -3.61 2.80
CA GLU A 8 17.68 -4.45 3.61
C GLU A 8 17.49 -5.96 3.31
N LEU A 9 16.30 -6.38 2.87
CA LEU A 9 16.00 -7.75 2.43
C LEU A 9 16.29 -7.98 0.93
N SER A 10 17.04 -7.08 0.28
CA SER A 10 17.36 -7.14 -1.15
C SER A 10 16.13 -7.18 -2.06
N CYS A 11 15.02 -6.58 -1.61
CA CYS A 11 13.79 -6.45 -2.38
C CYS A 11 13.59 -5.00 -2.83
N GLU A 12 13.10 -4.82 -4.05
CA GLU A 12 12.72 -3.50 -4.55
C GLU A 12 11.38 -3.05 -3.96
N SER A 13 11.30 -1.77 -3.58
CA SER A 13 10.08 -1.13 -3.10
C SER A 13 9.87 0.24 -3.73
N VAL A 14 8.60 0.61 -3.91
CA VAL A 14 8.15 1.91 -4.41
C VAL A 14 7.09 2.43 -3.44
N ILE A 15 7.15 3.73 -3.12
CA ILE A 15 6.22 4.37 -2.18
C ILE A 15 5.17 5.14 -2.97
N PHE A 16 3.90 4.91 -2.64
CA PHE A 16 2.75 5.61 -3.23
C PHE A 16 1.95 6.38 -2.16
N PRO A 17 1.25 7.47 -2.55
CA PRO A 17 0.21 8.05 -1.72
C PRO A 17 -0.94 7.05 -1.48
N LEU A 18 -1.63 7.15 -0.34
CA LEU A 18 -2.72 6.22 0.00
C LEU A 18 -3.88 6.23 -1.03
N GLY A 19 -4.11 7.36 -1.68
CA GLY A 19 -5.14 7.54 -2.70
C GLY A 19 -4.78 7.01 -4.10
N VAL A 20 -3.69 6.25 -4.26
CA VAL A 20 -3.35 5.61 -5.54
C VAL A 20 -4.48 4.64 -5.96
N SER A 21 -4.83 4.64 -7.24
CA SER A 21 -5.85 3.74 -7.75
C SER A 21 -5.31 2.31 -7.90
N ALA A 22 -6.19 1.32 -7.75
CA ALA A 22 -5.84 -0.08 -7.96
C ALA A 22 -5.42 -0.36 -9.41
N GLU A 23 -5.89 0.43 -10.37
CA GLU A 23 -5.50 0.34 -11.78
C GLU A 23 -4.02 0.64 -11.99
N VAL A 24 -3.49 1.70 -11.35
CA VAL A 24 -2.06 2.06 -11.41
C VAL A 24 -1.23 0.93 -10.82
N LEU A 25 -1.65 0.37 -9.68
CA LEU A 25 -0.96 -0.75 -9.04
C LEU A 25 -1.02 -2.04 -9.87
N LYS A 26 -2.00 -2.19 -10.76
CA LYS A 26 -2.15 -3.36 -11.62
C LYS A 26 -1.28 -3.30 -12.88
N GLN A 27 -0.89 -2.10 -13.32
CA GLN A 27 -0.06 -1.93 -14.53
C GLN A 27 1.34 -2.52 -14.34
N GLU A 28 1.85 -2.46 -13.12
CA GLU A 28 3.15 -3.00 -12.74
C GLU A 28 3.04 -4.41 -12.14
N LYS A 29 4.09 -5.21 -12.27
CA LYS A 29 4.14 -6.59 -11.74
C LYS A 29 4.52 -6.62 -10.25
N TYR A 30 3.77 -5.91 -9.40
CA TYR A 30 3.99 -5.96 -7.96
C TYR A 30 3.69 -7.36 -7.40
N LYS A 31 4.51 -7.80 -6.44
CA LYS A 31 4.37 -9.11 -5.79
C LYS A 31 3.59 -9.06 -4.48
N ALA A 32 3.54 -7.90 -3.83
CA ALA A 32 2.86 -7.67 -2.57
C ALA A 32 2.60 -6.18 -2.37
N ILE A 33 1.67 -5.84 -1.48
CA ILE A 33 1.35 -4.47 -1.09
C ILE A 33 1.50 -4.34 0.42
N ILE A 34 2.08 -3.23 0.89
CA ILE A 34 2.13 -2.88 2.30
C ILE A 34 1.39 -1.56 2.49
N ILE A 35 0.35 -1.54 3.31
CA ILE A 35 -0.40 -0.34 3.66
C ILE A 35 0.15 0.20 4.98
N SER A 36 0.88 1.32 4.93
CA SER A 36 1.42 1.95 6.13
C SER A 36 0.32 2.60 6.98
N GLY A 37 0.44 2.50 8.31
CA GLY A 37 -0.47 3.15 9.25
C GLY A 37 0.14 4.35 9.98
N GLY A 38 -0.74 5.17 10.54
CA GLY A 38 -0.43 6.21 11.54
C GLY A 38 -1.31 6.01 12.79
N PRO A 39 -1.20 6.89 13.80
CA PRO A 39 -1.95 6.76 15.06
C PRO A 39 -3.44 7.13 14.94
N GLY A 40 -3.88 7.64 13.79
CA GLY A 40 -5.25 8.10 13.56
C GLY A 40 -6.28 6.98 13.54
N SER A 41 -7.51 7.30 13.94
CA SER A 41 -8.64 6.36 13.90
C SER A 41 -9.20 6.22 12.49
N VAL A 42 -9.44 4.99 12.05
CA VAL A 42 -10.10 4.69 10.76
C VAL A 42 -11.57 5.11 10.71
N ASN A 43 -12.20 5.35 11.86
CA ASN A 43 -13.59 5.77 11.96
C ASN A 43 -13.75 7.30 11.98
N SER A 44 -12.65 8.05 11.91
CA SER A 44 -12.69 9.51 11.94
C SER A 44 -13.26 10.07 10.62
N PRO A 45 -14.01 11.18 10.63
CA PRO A 45 -14.54 11.80 9.40
C PRO A 45 -13.46 12.23 8.41
N ASP A 46 -12.26 12.54 8.90
CA ASP A 46 -11.06 12.93 8.16
C ASP A 46 -10.10 11.76 7.92
N ALA A 47 -10.52 10.52 8.24
CA ALA A 47 -9.68 9.35 8.05
C ALA A 47 -9.32 9.17 6.56
N PRO A 48 -8.03 9.03 6.23
CA PRO A 48 -7.62 8.85 4.85
C PRO A 48 -8.04 7.46 4.37
N THR A 49 -8.63 7.38 3.18
CA THR A 49 -9.10 6.13 2.57
C THR A 49 -8.21 5.69 1.42
N CYS A 50 -8.19 4.38 1.14
CA CYS A 50 -7.57 3.81 -0.05
C CYS A 50 -8.64 3.26 -1.02
N ASP A 51 -8.26 3.01 -2.28
CA ASP A 51 -9.15 2.37 -3.26
C ASP A 51 -9.50 0.93 -2.80
N PRO A 52 -10.80 0.61 -2.57
CA PRO A 52 -11.21 -0.71 -2.10
C PRO A 52 -10.83 -1.85 -3.05
N ASN A 53 -10.61 -1.56 -4.34
CA ASN A 53 -10.22 -2.57 -5.32
C ASN A 53 -8.79 -3.08 -5.10
N ILE A 54 -7.96 -2.39 -4.30
CA ILE A 54 -6.63 -2.86 -3.92
C ILE A 54 -6.71 -4.24 -3.25
N PHE A 55 -7.71 -4.46 -2.40
CA PHE A 55 -7.95 -5.74 -1.71
C PHE A 55 -8.43 -6.86 -2.64
N ARG A 56 -8.75 -6.54 -3.91
CA ARG A 56 -9.25 -7.49 -4.92
C ARG A 56 -8.21 -7.80 -6.00
N LEU A 57 -7.00 -7.26 -5.89
CA LEU A 57 -5.92 -7.49 -6.87
C LEU A 57 -5.33 -8.90 -6.81
N GLY A 58 -5.65 -9.70 -5.78
CA GLY A 58 -5.10 -11.04 -5.59
C GLY A 58 -3.64 -11.07 -5.15
N LEU A 59 -3.11 -9.93 -4.70
CA LEU A 59 -1.77 -9.81 -4.11
C LEU A 59 -1.84 -9.99 -2.58
N PRO A 60 -0.79 -10.54 -1.95
CA PRO A 60 -0.63 -10.48 -0.50
C PRO A 60 -0.58 -9.03 -0.01
N ILE A 61 -1.29 -8.74 1.08
CA ILE A 61 -1.38 -7.39 1.69
C ILE A 61 -0.98 -7.48 3.16
N LEU A 62 -0.13 -6.53 3.60
CA LEU A 62 0.26 -6.31 4.99
C LEU A 62 -0.15 -4.90 5.45
#